data_AF-A0A814KVQ0-F1
#
_entry.id   AF-A0A814KVQ0-F1
#
_cell.length_a   1.000
_cell.length_b   1.000
_cell.length_c   1.000
_cell.angle_alpha   90.00
_cell.angle_beta   90.00
_cell.angle_gamma   90.00
#
_symmetry.space_group_name_H-M   'P 1'
#
loop_
_entity.id
_entity.type
_entity.pdbx_description
1 polymer ?
#
loop_
_entity_poly.entity_id
_entity_poly.type
_entity_poly.pdbx_seq_one_letter_code
_entity_poly.pdbx_strand_id
1 'polypeptide(L)' 'MVGSHVETKFCPLKWIVPENKQTLYSICACKYTKSPPYCDATHTSLPSVIRDQILSCSKEHLSELKLCDGCGWVPDW' A
#
# COMPACT_ATOMS: atom_id res chain seq x y z
N MET A 1 4.73 20.42 -3.49
CA MET A 1 5.10 18.99 -3.37
C MET A 1 4.38 18.26 -4.49
N VAL A 2 5.09 17.55 -5.34
CA VAL A 2 4.55 16.78 -6.48
C VAL A 2 4.74 15.29 -6.19
N GLY A 3 3.72 14.48 -6.43
CA GLY A 3 3.79 13.03 -6.25
C GLY A 3 2.45 12.34 -6.49
N SER A 4 2.45 11.09 -6.92
CA SER A 4 1.22 10.36 -7.28
C SER A 4 0.22 10.20 -6.14
N HIS A 5 0.65 10.34 -4.88
CA HIS A 5 -0.18 10.18 -3.70
C HIS A 5 -1.03 11.42 -3.34
N VAL A 6 -0.84 12.57 -3.99
CA VAL A 6 -1.45 13.87 -3.61
C VAL A 6 -2.98 13.83 -3.56
N GLU A 7 -3.62 13.05 -4.43
CA GLU A 7 -5.09 12.93 -4.51
C GLU A 7 -5.63 11.75 -3.68
N THR A 8 -4.78 11.14 -2.86
CA THR A 8 -5.10 9.97 -2.03
C THR A 8 -4.96 10.36 -0.56
N LYS A 9 -5.53 9.54 0.34
CA LYS A 9 -5.31 9.74 1.79
C LYS A 9 -3.95 9.23 2.27
N PHE A 10 -3.13 8.67 1.38
CA PHE A 10 -1.84 8.11 1.74
C PHE A 10 -0.76 9.17 1.73
N CYS A 11 0.05 9.16 2.79
CA CYS A 11 1.26 9.97 2.88
C CYS A 11 2.49 9.05 2.81
N PRO A 12 3.59 9.51 2.20
CA PRO A 12 4.83 8.75 2.19
C PRO A 12 5.36 8.59 3.62
N LEU A 13 5.85 7.39 3.94
CA LEU A 13 6.58 7.14 5.18
C LEU A 13 8.02 7.60 5.03
N LYS A 14 8.41 8.65 5.75
CA LYS A 14 9.82 9.04 5.85
C LYS A 14 10.56 7.97 6.65
N TRP A 15 11.51 7.30 6.01
CA TRP A 15 12.40 6.36 6.66
C TRP A 15 13.83 6.91 6.70
N ILE A 16 14.52 6.65 7.80
CA ILE A 16 15.90 7.06 8.04
C ILE A 16 16.69 5.78 8.33
N VAL A 17 17.86 5.66 7.70
CA VAL A 17 18.74 4.50 7.89
C VAL A 17 19.14 4.41 9.38
N PRO A 18 18.93 3.26 10.05
CA PRO A 18 19.36 3.06 11.43
C PRO A 18 20.87 3.25 11.61
N GLU A 19 21.29 3.61 12.81
CA GLU A 19 22.70 3.79 13.16
C GLU A 19 23.53 2.52 12.93
N ASN A 20 22.98 1.37 13.34
CA ASN A 20 23.54 0.04 13.06
C ASN A 20 23.19 -0.39 11.63
N LYS A 21 24.03 0.04 10.68
CA LYS A 21 23.79 -0.17 9.26
C LYS A 21 23.87 -1.65 8.88
N GLN A 22 22.90 -2.10 8.10
CA GLN A 22 22.92 -3.40 7.42
C GLN A 22 23.34 -3.21 5.96
N THR A 23 23.97 -4.22 5.36
CA THR A 23 24.30 -4.22 3.93
C THR A 23 23.05 -4.17 3.04
N LEU A 24 21.93 -4.71 3.54
CA LEU A 24 20.67 -4.80 2.82
C LEU A 24 19.51 -4.49 3.76
N TYR A 25 18.55 -3.69 3.29
CA TYR A 25 17.26 -3.49 3.94
C TYR A 25 16.15 -3.95 3.00
N SER A 26 15.35 -4.91 3.42
CA SER A 26 14.19 -5.37 2.65
C SER A 26 13.00 -4.45 2.92
N ILE A 27 12.68 -3.56 1.97
CA ILE A 27 11.60 -2.56 2.07
C ILE A 27 10.37 -3.05 1.31
N CYS A 28 9.19 -2.87 1.91
CA CYS A 28 7.92 -3.34 1.36
C CYS A 28 7.55 -2.65 0.04
N ALA A 29 7.42 -3.44 -1.02
CA ALA A 29 6.89 -2.97 -2.31
C ALA A 29 5.38 -3.14 -2.43
N CYS A 30 4.78 -4.19 -1.86
CA CYS A 30 3.36 -4.51 -2.05
C CYS A 30 2.39 -3.57 -1.34
N LYS A 31 2.83 -2.82 -0.31
CA LYS A 31 2.03 -1.88 0.50
C LYS A 31 1.05 -2.51 1.51
N TYR A 32 1.16 -3.82 1.76
CA TYR A 32 0.33 -4.55 2.74
C TYR A 32 1.11 -5.12 3.93
N THR A 33 2.34 -4.65 4.16
CA THR A 33 3.10 -5.09 5.34
C THR A 33 2.42 -4.64 6.63
N LYS A 34 2.48 -5.49 7.65
CA LYS A 34 2.12 -5.21 9.04
C LYS A 34 3.28 -4.56 9.82
N SER A 35 4.47 -4.48 9.23
CA SER A 35 5.71 -4.01 9.85
C SER A 35 6.42 -2.94 9.00
N PRO A 36 5.77 -1.81 8.67
CA PRO A 36 6.37 -0.78 7.82
C PRO A 36 7.66 -0.20 8.43
N PRO A 37 8.68 0.10 7.60
CA PRO A 37 8.69 0.03 6.14
C PRO A 37 9.11 -1.35 5.59
N TYR A 38 9.37 -2.33 6.45
CA TYR A 38 10.05 -3.56 6.08
C TYR A 38 9.13 -4.55 5.38
N CYS A 39 9.73 -5.47 4.62
CA CYS A 39 9.01 -6.60 4.05
C CYS A 39 8.83 -7.70 5.10
N ASP A 40 7.61 -8.21 5.24
CA ASP A 40 7.24 -9.29 6.17
C ASP A 40 6.64 -10.52 5.44
N ALA A 41 6.90 -10.63 4.14
CA ALA A 41 6.36 -11.68 3.26
C ALA A 41 4.82 -11.72 3.13
N THR A 42 4.06 -10.71 3.60
CA THR A 42 2.59 -10.66 3.40
C THR A 42 2.19 -10.75 1.92
N HIS A 43 3.06 -10.30 1.01
CA HIS A 43 2.82 -10.39 -0.44
C HIS A 43 2.66 -11.82 -0.97
N THR A 44 3.07 -12.85 -0.22
CA THR A 44 2.94 -14.25 -0.63
C THR A 44 1.50 -14.76 -0.61
N SER A 45 0.62 -14.13 0.17
CA SER A 45 -0.80 -14.47 0.29
C SER A 45 -1.74 -13.34 -0.16
N LEU A 46 -1.19 -12.29 -0.76
CA LEU A 46 -1.91 -11.07 -1.13
C LEU A 46 -3.15 -11.28 -2.04
N PRO A 47 -3.11 -12.15 -3.07
CA PRO A 47 -4.19 -12.23 -4.05
C PRO A 47 -5.56 -12.64 -3.49
N SER A 48 -5.59 -13.44 -2.43
CA SER A 48 -6.85 -13.79 -1.75
C SER A 48 -7.32 -12.66 -0.83
N VAL A 49 -6.40 -12.10 -0.03
CA VAL A 49 -6.73 -11.06 0.95
C VAL A 49 -7.29 -9.78 0.31
N ILE A 50 -6.68 -9.31 -0.79
CA ILE A 50 -7.15 -8.09 -1.46
C ILE A 50 -8.54 -8.30 -2.07
N ARG A 51 -8.78 -9.47 -2.69
CA ARG A 51 -10.09 -9.76 -3.29
C ARG A 51 -11.19 -9.68 -2.23
N ASP A 52 -10.99 -10.30 -1.08
CA ASP A 52 -11.97 -10.30 0.00
C ASP A 52 -12.18 -8.88 0.58
N GLN A 53 -11.11 -8.07 0.66
CA GLN A 53 -11.20 -6.66 1.08
C GLN A 53 -12.01 -5.81 0.09
N ILE A 54 -11.84 -6.01 -1.21
CA ILE A 54 -12.61 -5.29 -2.24
C ILE A 54 -14.08 -5.72 -2.19
N LEU A 55 -14.35 -7.03 -2.10
CA LEU A 55 -15.72 -7.56 -2.05
C LEU A 55 -16.48 -7.15 -0.77
N SER A 56 -15.76 -6.97 0.34
CA SER A 56 -16.34 -6.52 1.62
C SER A 56 -16.38 -4.99 1.77
N CYS A 57 -15.87 -4.23 0.79
CA CYS A 57 -15.82 -2.78 0.89
C CYS A 57 -17.21 -2.15 0.72
N SER A 58 -17.62 -1.31 1.66
CA SER A 58 -18.89 -0.57 1.60
C SER A 58 -18.79 0.78 0.89
N LYS A 59 -17.63 1.13 0.33
CA LYS A 59 -17.40 2.41 -0.37
C LYS A 59 -17.73 2.29 -1.86
N GLU A 60 -18.08 3.41 -2.48
CA GLU A 60 -18.26 3.47 -3.92
C GLU A 60 -16.90 3.39 -4.66
N HIS A 61 -16.87 2.58 -5.70
CA HIS A 61 -15.71 2.37 -6.57
C HIS A 61 -15.96 3.04 -7.92
N LEU A 62 -15.84 4.37 -7.93
CA LEU A 62 -16.09 5.22 -9.11
C LEU A 62 -14.83 5.32 -9.99
N SER A 63 -15.02 5.38 -11.31
CA SER A 63 -13.93 5.48 -12.29
C SER A 63 -13.12 6.77 -12.18
N GLU A 64 -13.68 7.85 -11.62
CA GLU A 64 -12.99 9.13 -11.44
C GLU A 64 -12.05 9.12 -10.22
N LEU A 65 -12.17 8.13 -9.33
CA LEU A 65 -11.31 8.00 -8.17
C LEU A 65 -10.00 7.31 -8.52
N LYS A 66 -8.88 7.85 -8.05
CA LYS A 66 -7.56 7.23 -8.24
C LYS A 66 -7.46 5.84 -7.60
N LEU A 67 -8.07 5.67 -6.43
CA LEU A 67 -8.16 4.41 -5.67
C LEU A 67 -9.19 4.53 -4.55
N CYS A 68 -9.68 3.39 -4.06
CA CYS A 68 -10.43 3.28 -2.82
C CYS A 68 -9.48 3.24 -1.62
N ASP A 69 -9.54 4.26 -0.76
CA ASP A 69 -8.73 4.38 0.46
C ASP A 69 -9.11 3.38 1.57
N GLY A 70 -10.20 2.62 1.38
CA GLY A 70 -10.65 1.57 2.30
C GLY A 70 -10.11 0.17 1.96
N CYS A 71 -10.20 -0.24 0.70
CA CYS A 71 -9.86 -1.61 0.28
C CYS A 71 -8.71 -1.68 -0.74
N GLY A 72 -8.26 -0.56 -1.28
CA GLY A 72 -7.20 -0.50 -2.29
C GLY A 72 -7.65 -0.82 -3.73
N TRP A 73 -8.97 -0.89 -4.01
CA TRP A 73 -9.48 -0.99 -5.38
C TRP A 73 -8.98 0.19 -6.23
N VAL A 74 -8.66 -0.08 -7.49
CA VAL A 74 -8.26 0.92 -8.49
C VAL A 74 -9.11 0.74 -9.75
N PRO A 75 -9.49 1.81 -10.47
CA PRO A 75 -10.16 1.66 -11.76
C PRO A 75 -9.25 1.03 -12.81
N ASP A 76 -9.86 0.38 -13.80
CA ASP A 76 -9.18 -0.05 -15.02
C ASP A 76 -9.03 1.15 -15.95
N TRP A 77 -7.81 1.69 -16.10
CA TRP A 77 -7.46 2.81 -16.98
C TRP A 77 -6.39 2.43 -18.01
#